data_AF-A0AAN9V5X7-F1
#
_entry.id   AF-A0AAN9V5X7-F1
#
_cell.length_a   1.000
_cell.length_b   1.000
_cell.length_c   1.000
_cell.angle_alpha   90.00
_cell.angle_beta   90.00
_cell.angle_gamma   90.00
#
_symmetry.space_group_name_H-M   'P 1'
#
loop_
_entity.id
_entity.type
_entity.pdbx_description
1 polymer ?
#
loop_
_entity_poly.entity_id
_entity_poly.type
_entity_poly.pdbx_seq_one_letter_code
_entity_poly.pdbx_strand_id
1 'polypeptide(L)'
;MAHRHFPPHKKQGLVKAEAIPEDVSHQRISSYFIGAQAENLSYFEENIHIILEQLKKARTSYFHEDGKFITSEVQHTEGFQASMEKLRRAVEKASSLMGKTSIPFWSPRYEAHMCSDLSMSAMLGYFMSMLYNPNNVALEASPITTVAEIEVGEQLCELFGFNTDEDQVEEPVGWGQYVPL
;
A
#
# COMPACT_ATOMS: atom_id res chain seq x y z
N MET A 1 28.54 -0.08 -56.95
CA MET A 1 28.04 0.95 -56.00
C MET A 1 26.61 1.26 -56.37
N ALA A 2 25.64 0.82 -55.56
CA ALA A 2 24.22 1.14 -55.75
C ALA A 2 23.65 1.53 -54.38
N HIS A 3 23.36 2.82 -54.22
CA HIS A 3 22.76 3.39 -53.03
C HIS A 3 21.30 2.92 -52.91
N ARG A 4 20.97 2.21 -51.84
CA ARG A 4 19.57 1.97 -51.45
C ARG A 4 19.10 3.13 -50.58
N HIS A 5 18.13 3.88 -51.10
CA HIS A 5 17.47 4.98 -50.42
C HIS A 5 16.45 4.41 -49.44
N PHE A 6 16.65 4.61 -48.13
CA PHE A 6 15.65 4.27 -47.12
C PHE A 6 14.68 5.45 -46.96
N PRO A 7 13.36 5.22 -46.99
CA PRO A 7 12.40 6.30 -46.76
C PRO A 7 12.43 6.75 -45.29
N PRO A 8 12.13 8.03 -44.99
CA PRO A 8 12.16 8.54 -43.62
C PRO A 8 11.04 7.92 -42.78
N HIS A 9 11.40 7.48 -41.56
CA HIS A 9 10.44 7.05 -40.55
C HIS A 9 9.46 8.20 -40.24
N LYS A 10 8.17 7.99 -40.56
CA LYS A 10 7.09 8.82 -40.03
C LYS A 10 7.12 8.69 -38.51
N LYS A 11 7.31 9.81 -37.80
CA LYS A 11 7.01 9.89 -36.37
C LYS A 11 5.53 9.59 -36.19
N GLN A 12 5.22 8.37 -35.74
CA GLN A 12 3.89 8.07 -35.20
C GLN A 12 3.69 8.97 -33.99
N GLY A 13 2.72 9.88 -34.10
CA GLY A 13 2.29 10.70 -32.97
C GLY A 13 1.86 9.78 -31.83
N LEU A 14 2.19 10.17 -30.60
CA LEU A 14 1.65 9.57 -29.39
C LEU A 14 0.14 9.74 -29.45
N VAL A 15 -0.57 8.65 -29.77
CA VAL A 15 -2.02 8.57 -29.60
C VAL A 15 -2.25 8.64 -28.10
N LYS A 16 -2.81 9.75 -27.62
CA LYS A 16 -3.45 9.76 -26.30
C LYS A 16 -4.62 8.78 -26.40
N ALA A 17 -4.48 7.63 -25.76
CA ALA A 17 -5.59 6.70 -25.62
C ALA A 17 -6.59 7.32 -24.64
N GLU A 18 -7.58 8.05 -25.16
CA GLU A 18 -8.83 8.26 -24.45
C GLU A 18 -9.64 6.97 -24.59
N ALA A 19 -9.46 6.05 -23.64
CA ALA A 19 -10.24 4.83 -23.56
C ALA A 19 -11.63 5.18 -22.99
N ILE A 20 -12.66 5.04 -23.83
CA ILE A 20 -14.05 4.98 -23.38
C ILE A 20 -14.25 3.57 -22.82
N PRO A 21 -14.54 3.37 -21.51
CA PRO A 21 -14.49 2.04 -20.95
C PRO A 21 -15.82 1.30 -21.19
N GLU A 22 -15.90 0.49 -22.23
CA GLU A 22 -17.01 -0.47 -22.41
C GLU A 22 -16.88 -1.69 -21.48
N ASP A 23 -15.68 -1.99 -20.94
CA ASP A 23 -15.44 -3.14 -20.06
C ASP A 23 -15.45 -2.75 -18.56
N VAL A 24 -16.51 -3.17 -17.88
CA VAL A 24 -16.69 -3.02 -16.42
C VAL A 24 -15.56 -3.71 -15.63
N SER A 25 -14.99 -4.80 -16.16
CA SER A 25 -13.90 -5.53 -15.50
C SER A 25 -12.64 -4.68 -15.44
N HIS A 26 -12.26 -4.07 -16.57
CA HIS A 26 -11.16 -3.12 -16.62
C HIS A 26 -11.38 -1.94 -15.66
N GLN A 27 -12.58 -1.35 -15.65
CA GLN A 27 -12.92 -0.26 -14.72
C GLN A 27 -12.69 -0.65 -13.25
N ARG A 28 -13.11 -1.86 -12.86
CA ARG A 28 -12.92 -2.36 -11.49
C ARG A 28 -11.44 -2.57 -11.16
N ILE A 29 -10.69 -3.21 -12.04
CA ILE A 29 -9.26 -3.47 -11.83
C ILE A 29 -8.49 -2.14 -11.75
N SER A 30 -8.81 -1.16 -12.59
CA SER A 30 -8.21 0.17 -12.54
C SER A 30 -8.42 0.89 -11.20
N SER A 31 -9.46 0.53 -10.44
CA SER A 31 -9.71 1.11 -9.11
C SER A 31 -8.80 0.56 -8.01
N TYR A 32 -8.03 -0.51 -8.27
CA TYR A 32 -7.20 -1.14 -7.26
C TYR A 32 -5.80 -0.54 -7.13
N PHE A 33 -5.37 0.32 -8.06
CA PHE A 33 -3.99 0.83 -8.13
C PHE A 33 -3.96 2.36 -8.10
N ILE A 34 -2.83 2.94 -7.67
CA ILE A 34 -2.61 4.40 -7.77
C ILE A 34 -2.53 4.81 -9.25
N GLY A 35 -1.94 3.96 -10.09
CA GLY A 35 -1.87 4.15 -11.53
C GLY A 35 -0.54 4.72 -11.99
N ALA A 36 -0.22 4.47 -13.26
CA ALA A 36 1.09 4.75 -13.85
C ALA A 36 1.46 6.24 -13.87
N GLN A 37 0.45 7.12 -13.83
CA GLN A 37 0.60 8.58 -13.77
C GLN A 37 -0.06 9.16 -12.52
N ALA A 38 -0.25 8.34 -11.49
CA ALA A 38 -0.89 8.73 -10.22
C ALA A 38 -2.35 9.18 -10.38
N GLU A 39 -3.08 8.58 -11.33
CA GLU A 39 -4.47 8.91 -11.68
C GLU A 39 -5.43 8.80 -10.48
N ASN A 40 -5.19 7.85 -9.58
CA ASN A 40 -6.02 7.59 -8.40
C ASN A 40 -5.39 8.10 -7.09
N LEU A 41 -4.32 8.91 -7.14
CA LEU A 41 -3.60 9.33 -5.93
C LEU A 41 -4.50 10.08 -4.94
N SER A 42 -5.45 10.88 -5.41
CA SER A 42 -6.39 11.60 -4.54
C SER A 42 -7.25 10.65 -3.70
N TYR A 43 -7.68 9.52 -4.26
CA TYR A 43 -8.44 8.50 -3.51
C TYR A 43 -7.54 7.84 -2.46
N PHE A 44 -6.28 7.61 -2.79
CA PHE A 44 -5.31 7.08 -1.83
C PHE A 44 -5.08 8.05 -0.66
N GLU A 45 -4.88 9.34 -0.94
CA GLU A 45 -4.72 10.40 0.07
C GLU A 45 -5.95 10.51 0.99
N GLU A 46 -7.15 10.43 0.43
CA GLU A 46 -8.40 10.42 1.21
C GLU A 46 -8.46 9.24 2.17
N ASN A 47 -8.10 8.03 1.71
CA ASN A 47 -8.07 6.85 2.57
C ASN A 47 -7.00 6.94 3.67
N ILE A 48 -5.82 7.49 3.38
CA ILE A 48 -4.80 7.79 4.40
C ILE A 48 -5.36 8.77 5.45
N HIS A 49 -6.07 9.81 5.02
CA HIS A 49 -6.71 10.75 5.95
C HIS A 49 -7.74 10.07 6.85
N ILE A 50 -8.59 9.20 6.29
CA ILE A 50 -9.56 8.40 7.06
C ILE A 50 -8.84 7.57 8.12
N ILE A 51 -7.76 6.87 7.77
CA ILE A 51 -6.96 6.07 8.71
C ILE A 51 -6.42 6.94 9.85
N LEU A 52 -5.85 8.10 9.54
CA LEU A 52 -5.27 9.01 10.54
C LEU A 52 -6.34 9.60 11.48
N GLU A 53 -7.53 9.91 10.97
CA GLU A 53 -8.65 10.37 11.81
C GLU A 53 -9.16 9.26 12.74
N GLN A 54 -9.23 8.00 12.28
CA GLN A 54 -9.58 6.89 13.16
C GLN A 54 -8.50 6.62 14.22
N LEU A 55 -7.22 6.71 13.86
CA LEU A 55 -6.12 6.62 14.82
C LEU A 55 -6.23 7.70 15.90
N LYS A 56 -6.49 8.95 15.49
CA LYS A 56 -6.68 10.06 16.41
C LYS A 56 -7.83 9.80 17.38
N LYS A 57 -9.00 9.39 16.86
CA LYS A 57 -10.17 9.01 17.68
C LYS A 57 -9.81 7.94 18.69
N ALA A 58 -9.18 6.85 18.24
CA ALA A 58 -8.76 5.75 19.10
C ALA A 58 -7.88 6.24 20.25
N ARG A 59 -6.79 6.99 19.94
CA ARG A 59 -5.86 7.52 20.95
C ARG A 59 -6.51 8.50 21.92
N THR A 60 -7.42 9.36 21.46
CA THR A 60 -8.09 10.33 22.34
C THR A 60 -9.24 9.73 23.16
N SER A 61 -9.81 8.61 22.72
CA SER A 61 -10.89 7.92 23.45
C SER A 61 -10.35 7.01 24.56
N TYR A 62 -9.12 6.51 24.40
CA TYR A 62 -8.45 5.66 25.37
C TYR A 62 -8.01 6.50 26.57
N PHE A 63 -8.72 6.36 27.69
CA PHE A 63 -8.56 7.18 28.91
C PHE A 63 -8.55 8.69 28.61
N HIS A 64 -9.70 9.20 28.16
CA HIS A 64 -9.89 10.61 27.77
C HIS A 64 -9.50 11.65 28.84
N GLU A 65 -9.39 11.26 30.11
CA GLU A 65 -9.05 12.12 31.25
C GLU A 65 -7.54 12.39 31.38
N ASP A 66 -6.68 11.63 30.71
CA ASP A 66 -5.21 11.70 30.85
C ASP A 66 -4.60 13.04 30.35
N GLY A 67 -5.38 13.85 29.64
CA GLY A 67 -4.94 15.14 29.14
C GLY A 67 -3.91 15.04 28.01
N LYS A 68 -2.99 16.01 27.92
CA LYS A 68 -2.00 16.09 26.83
C LYS A 68 -0.58 15.94 27.37
N PHE A 69 0.09 14.84 27.00
CA PHE A 69 1.51 14.64 27.30
C PHE A 69 2.44 15.55 26.47
N ILE A 70 2.02 15.93 25.27
CA ILE A 70 2.73 16.88 24.41
C ILE A 70 1.83 18.11 24.25
N THR A 71 2.19 19.20 24.91
CA THR A 71 1.41 20.45 24.91
C THR A 71 1.78 21.34 23.73
N SER A 72 0.92 22.30 23.43
CA SER A 72 1.23 23.33 22.43
C SER A 72 2.49 24.13 22.82
N GLU A 73 2.72 24.40 24.11
CA GLU A 73 3.93 25.08 24.58
C GLU A 73 5.20 24.31 24.20
N VAL A 74 5.22 22.99 24.45
CA VAL A 74 6.33 22.11 24.04
C VAL A 74 6.54 22.16 22.52
N GLN A 75 5.45 22.12 21.74
CA GLN A 75 5.53 22.21 20.28
C GLN A 75 6.14 23.52 19.79
N HIS A 76 5.98 24.64 20.50
CA HIS A 76 6.56 25.94 20.10
C HIS A 76 8.01 26.13 20.57
N THR A 77 8.59 25.19 21.31
CA THR A 77 10.00 25.26 21.70
C THR A 77 10.93 25.14 20.50
N GLU A 78 12.07 25.84 20.56
CA GLU A 78 13.08 25.80 19.49
C GLU A 78 13.59 24.37 19.23
N GLY A 79 13.79 23.59 20.29
CA GLY A 79 14.25 22.20 20.18
C GLY A 79 13.26 21.29 19.44
N PHE A 80 11.96 21.43 19.72
CA PHE A 80 10.91 20.67 19.03
C PHE A 80 10.85 21.07 17.55
N GLN A 81 10.78 22.37 17.26
CA GLN A 81 10.68 22.88 15.89
C GLN A 81 11.91 22.50 15.05
N ALA A 82 13.12 22.60 15.61
CA ALA A 82 14.35 22.18 14.94
C ALA A 82 14.35 20.68 14.60
N SER A 83 13.83 19.85 15.52
CA SER A 83 13.71 18.40 15.32
C SER A 83 12.68 18.04 14.24
N MET A 84 11.52 18.70 14.26
CA MET A 84 10.46 18.51 13.25
C MET A 84 10.90 18.97 11.86
N GLU A 85 11.62 20.08 11.76
CA GLU A 85 12.17 20.57 10.50
C GLU A 85 13.24 19.62 9.94
N LYS A 86 14.10 19.07 10.81
CA LYS A 86 15.07 18.05 10.43
C LYS A 86 14.38 16.79 9.88
N LEU A 87 13.32 16.34 10.55
CA LEU A 87 12.52 15.19 10.10
C LEU A 87 11.88 15.46 8.74
N ARG A 88 11.22 16.62 8.57
CA ARG A 88 10.61 17.02 7.29
C ARG A 88 11.61 16.98 6.14
N ARG A 89 12.79 17.58 6.32
CA ARG A 89 13.86 17.57 5.31
C ARG A 89 14.37 16.15 5.00
N ALA A 90 14.48 15.30 6.02
CA ALA A 90 14.91 13.92 5.83
C ALA A 90 13.90 13.13 4.99
N VAL A 91 12.60 13.27 5.29
CA VAL A 91 11.50 12.64 4.53
C VAL A 91 11.49 13.14 3.10
N GLU A 92 11.54 14.46 2.87
CA GLU A 92 11.57 15.04 1.52
C GLU A 92 12.75 14.55 0.70
N LYS A 93 13.93 14.51 1.31
CA LYS A 93 15.15 14.03 0.65
C LYS A 93 15.05 12.54 0.31
N ALA A 94 14.60 11.71 1.26
CA ALA A 94 14.45 10.28 1.05
C ALA A 94 13.43 9.98 -0.05
N SER A 95 12.24 10.60 0.01
CA SER A 95 11.19 10.42 -1.01
C SER A 95 11.64 10.90 -2.39
N SER A 96 12.32 12.05 -2.47
CA SER A 96 12.89 12.54 -3.74
C SER A 96 13.96 11.60 -4.30
N LEU A 97 14.79 11.01 -3.43
CA LEU A 97 15.81 10.06 -3.86
C LEU A 97 15.16 8.79 -4.40
N MET A 98 14.20 8.20 -3.67
CA MET A 98 13.45 7.02 -4.14
C MET A 98 12.83 7.25 -5.51
N GLY A 99 12.13 8.37 -5.72
CA GLY A 99 11.53 8.66 -7.04
C GLY A 99 12.54 8.83 -8.18
N LYS A 100 13.79 9.19 -7.88
CA LYS A 100 14.86 9.38 -8.89
C LYS A 100 15.68 8.12 -9.15
N THR A 101 15.87 7.27 -8.14
CA THR A 101 16.81 6.14 -8.22
C THR A 101 16.14 4.78 -8.26
N SER A 102 14.87 4.68 -7.89
CA SER A 102 14.13 3.41 -7.94
C SER A 102 13.72 3.06 -9.37
N ILE A 103 13.54 1.76 -9.62
CA ILE A 103 12.96 1.27 -10.87
C ILE A 103 11.46 1.58 -10.86
N PRO A 104 10.90 2.20 -11.92
CA PRO A 104 9.50 2.61 -11.93
C PRO A 104 8.58 1.43 -12.26
N PHE A 105 8.39 0.51 -11.30
CA PHE A 105 7.54 -0.68 -11.47
C PHE A 105 6.05 -0.36 -11.73
N TRP A 106 5.62 0.86 -11.38
CA TRP A 106 4.28 1.36 -11.71
C TRP A 106 4.09 1.67 -13.20
N SER A 107 5.18 1.77 -13.97
CA SER A 107 5.11 2.10 -15.39
C SER A 107 4.86 0.84 -16.22
N PRO A 108 3.87 0.81 -17.13
CA PRO A 108 3.66 -0.30 -18.06
C PRO A 108 4.78 -0.42 -19.12
N ARG A 109 5.80 0.45 -19.07
CA ARG A 109 7.03 0.27 -19.84
C ARG A 109 7.97 -0.76 -19.21
N TYR A 110 7.75 -1.11 -17.94
CA TYR A 110 8.53 -2.09 -17.21
C TYR A 110 7.89 -3.48 -17.35
N GLU A 111 8.56 -4.39 -18.05
CA GLU A 111 8.06 -5.74 -18.38
C GLU A 111 9.18 -6.80 -18.20
N ALA A 112 10.03 -6.63 -17.18
CA ALA A 112 11.27 -7.40 -17.05
C ALA A 112 11.22 -8.49 -15.96
N HIS A 113 10.92 -8.12 -14.72
CA HIS A 113 10.80 -9.04 -13.59
C HIS A 113 9.38 -9.08 -13.06
N MET A 114 9.10 -9.99 -12.10
CA MET A 114 7.81 -10.14 -11.42
C MET A 114 7.54 -8.97 -10.45
N CYS A 115 7.58 -7.75 -10.95
CA CYS A 115 7.35 -6.52 -10.21
C CYS A 115 6.36 -5.67 -11.00
N SER A 116 5.30 -5.25 -10.33
CA SER A 116 4.24 -4.40 -10.88
C SER A 116 3.82 -3.39 -9.81
N ASP A 117 2.89 -2.50 -10.16
CA ASP A 117 2.31 -1.57 -9.18
C ASP A 117 1.66 -2.33 -8.02
N LEU A 118 1.70 -1.73 -6.83
CA LEU A 118 1.09 -2.31 -5.64
C LEU A 118 -0.39 -1.94 -5.57
N SER A 119 -1.23 -2.86 -5.09
CA SER A 119 -2.63 -2.52 -4.85
C SER A 119 -2.76 -1.51 -3.70
N MET A 120 -3.65 -0.54 -3.86
CA MET A 120 -3.96 0.46 -2.83
C MET A 120 -4.43 -0.20 -1.54
N SER A 121 -5.22 -1.27 -1.62
CA SER A 121 -5.70 -2.00 -0.44
C SER A 121 -4.54 -2.59 0.38
N ALA A 122 -3.54 -3.20 -0.27
CA ALA A 122 -2.37 -3.75 0.43
C ALA A 122 -1.54 -2.64 1.09
N MET A 123 -1.29 -1.54 0.37
CA MET A 123 -0.55 -0.39 0.91
C MET A 123 -1.27 0.26 2.10
N LEU A 124 -2.59 0.46 2.00
CA LEU A 124 -3.42 1.03 3.07
C LEU A 124 -3.49 0.10 4.29
N GLY A 125 -3.68 -1.21 4.08
CA GLY A 125 -3.70 -2.20 5.16
C GLY A 125 -2.38 -2.26 5.92
N TYR A 126 -1.25 -2.21 5.20
CA TYR A 126 0.08 -2.17 5.81
C TYR A 126 0.30 -0.86 6.58
N PHE A 127 -0.01 0.29 5.98
CA PHE A 127 0.11 1.60 6.63
C PHE A 127 -0.73 1.68 7.91
N MET A 128 -2.01 1.28 7.85
CA MET A 128 -2.91 1.28 8.99
C MET A 128 -2.39 0.40 10.13
N SER A 129 -1.93 -0.82 9.82
CA SER A 129 -1.42 -1.76 10.82
C SER A 129 -0.14 -1.25 11.49
N MET A 130 0.79 -0.64 10.72
CA MET A 130 2.04 -0.09 11.26
C MET A 130 1.81 0.95 12.36
N LEU A 131 0.70 1.70 12.33
CA LEU A 131 0.40 2.73 13.33
C LEU A 131 0.13 2.16 14.73
N TYR A 132 -0.25 0.88 14.80
CA TYR A 132 -0.48 0.12 16.04
C TYR A 132 0.71 -0.78 16.40
N ASN A 133 1.64 -1.01 15.46
CA ASN A 133 2.84 -1.83 15.64
C ASN A 133 2.56 -3.18 16.34
N PRO A 134 1.60 -3.98 15.85
CA PRO A 134 1.26 -5.25 16.46
C PRO A 134 2.38 -6.28 16.31
N ASN A 135 2.45 -7.23 17.25
CA ASN A 135 3.38 -8.36 17.18
C ASN A 135 2.63 -9.68 17.12
N ASN A 136 2.46 -10.24 15.91
CA ASN A 136 1.70 -11.47 15.66
C ASN A 136 2.28 -12.75 16.29
N VAL A 137 3.50 -12.70 16.86
CA VAL A 137 4.06 -13.81 17.64
C VAL A 137 3.30 -14.02 18.96
N ALA A 138 2.72 -12.96 19.52
CA ALA A 138 2.02 -12.99 20.80
C ALA A 138 0.62 -12.39 20.64
N LEU A 139 -0.41 -13.21 20.86
CA LEU A 139 -1.81 -12.85 20.66
C LEU A 139 -2.20 -11.60 21.48
N GLU A 140 -1.69 -11.44 22.69
CA GLU A 140 -1.94 -10.28 23.55
C GLU A 140 -1.40 -8.96 22.97
N ALA A 141 -0.42 -9.02 22.06
CA ALA A 141 0.21 -7.87 21.42
C ALA A 141 -0.34 -7.61 20.00
N SER A 142 -1.32 -8.40 19.55
CA SER A 142 -1.80 -8.40 18.16
C SER A 142 -3.21 -9.01 17.97
N PRO A 143 -4.18 -8.81 18.89
CA PRO A 143 -5.40 -9.61 18.91
C PRO A 143 -6.21 -9.54 17.61
N ILE A 144 -6.20 -8.41 16.92
CA ILE A 144 -6.90 -8.26 15.64
C ILE A 144 -6.06 -8.73 14.44
N THR A 145 -4.74 -8.52 14.45
CA THR A 145 -3.87 -8.87 13.32
C THR A 145 -3.47 -10.34 13.32
N THR A 146 -3.48 -11.04 14.46
CA THR A 146 -3.41 -12.51 14.51
C THR A 146 -4.65 -13.15 13.91
N VAL A 147 -5.84 -12.63 14.22
CA VAL A 147 -7.10 -13.13 13.62
C VAL A 147 -7.10 -12.90 12.10
N ALA A 148 -6.69 -11.71 11.66
CA ALA A 148 -6.57 -11.43 10.23
C ALA A 148 -5.54 -12.35 9.53
N GLU A 149 -4.44 -12.72 10.21
CA GLU A 149 -3.47 -13.67 9.67
C GLU A 149 -4.03 -15.09 9.53
N ILE A 150 -4.81 -15.54 10.53
CA ILE A 150 -5.51 -16.83 10.46
C ILE A 150 -6.49 -16.85 9.29
N GLU A 151 -7.30 -15.80 9.13
CA GLU A 151 -8.26 -15.69 8.02
C GLU A 151 -7.56 -15.71 6.65
N VAL A 152 -6.41 -15.01 6.52
CA VAL A 152 -5.59 -15.08 5.29
C VAL A 152 -5.05 -16.50 5.06
N GLY A 153 -4.64 -17.20 6.11
CA GLY A 153 -4.20 -18.60 6.04
C GLY A 153 -5.30 -19.53 5.53
N GLU A 154 -6.53 -19.34 6.01
CA GLU A 154 -7.72 -20.09 5.57
C GLU A 154 -8.07 -19.77 4.11
N GLN A 155 -8.08 -18.49 3.72
CA GLN A 155 -8.31 -18.06 2.34
C GLN A 155 -7.28 -18.66 1.37
N LEU A 156 -6.01 -18.79 1.79
CA LEU A 156 -4.99 -19.46 0.99
C LEU A 156 -5.24 -20.96 0.90
N CYS A 157 -5.67 -21.60 1.99
CA CYS A 157 -6.03 -23.01 1.99
C CYS A 157 -7.18 -23.29 1.01
N GLU A 158 -8.25 -22.49 1.07
CA GLU A 158 -9.39 -22.57 0.15
C GLU A 158 -8.95 -22.35 -1.31
N LEU A 159 -8.10 -21.34 -1.57
CA LEU A 159 -7.59 -21.05 -2.91
C LEU A 159 -6.85 -22.23 -3.55
N PHE A 160 -6.13 -23.02 -2.75
CA PHE A 160 -5.41 -24.22 -3.24
C PHE A 160 -6.25 -25.50 -3.16
N GLY A 161 -7.50 -25.41 -2.70
CA GLY A 161 -8.43 -26.55 -2.60
C GLY A 161 -8.18 -27.46 -1.40
N PHE A 162 -7.56 -26.96 -0.33
CA PHE A 162 -7.47 -27.68 0.94
C PHE A 162 -8.78 -27.56 1.74
N ASN A 163 -9.08 -28.58 2.54
CA ASN A 163 -10.22 -28.55 3.45
C ASN A 163 -10.03 -27.46 4.51
N THR A 164 -11.01 -26.58 4.67
CA THR A 164 -11.10 -25.58 5.75
C THR A 164 -12.28 -25.83 6.70
N ASP A 165 -13.07 -26.87 6.43
CA ASP A 165 -14.22 -27.28 7.25
C ASP A 165 -13.78 -28.25 8.34
N GLU A 166 -13.82 -27.78 9.59
CA GLU A 166 -13.46 -28.58 10.76
C GLU A 166 -14.44 -29.74 11.02
N ASP A 167 -15.67 -29.69 10.47
CA ASP A 167 -16.68 -30.74 10.64
C ASP A 167 -16.43 -31.95 9.71
N GLN A 168 -15.59 -31.80 8.68
CA GLN A 168 -15.22 -32.88 7.75
C GLN A 168 -14.15 -33.79 8.35
N VAL A 169 -14.55 -34.69 9.25
CA VAL A 169 -13.64 -35.59 9.99
C VAL A 169 -12.85 -36.58 9.13
N GLU A 170 -13.23 -36.78 7.87
CA GLU A 170 -12.55 -37.70 6.92
C GLU A 170 -11.37 -37.04 6.18
N GLU A 171 -11.23 -35.70 6.25
CA GLU A 171 -10.19 -34.94 5.55
C GLU A 171 -9.39 -34.05 6.52
N PRO A 172 -8.05 -33.96 6.41
CA PRO A 172 -7.26 -33.09 7.28
C PRO A 172 -7.55 -31.61 6.98
N VAL A 173 -7.73 -30.81 8.04
CA VAL A 173 -7.91 -29.35 7.94
C VAL A 173 -6.59 -28.67 7.59
N GLY A 174 -6.60 -27.83 6.56
CA GLY A 174 -5.47 -27.03 6.12
C GLY A 174 -5.16 -25.90 7.10
N TRP A 175 -3.89 -25.48 7.14
CA TRP A 175 -3.45 -24.34 7.92
C TRP A 175 -2.36 -23.57 7.20
N GLY A 176 -2.42 -22.23 7.26
CA GLY A 176 -1.45 -21.33 6.65
C GLY A 176 -1.08 -20.20 7.60
N GLN A 177 0.15 -19.70 7.45
CA GLN A 177 0.62 -18.49 8.13
C GLN A 177 1.54 -17.69 7.21
N TYR A 178 1.75 -16.42 7.52
CA TYR A 178 2.72 -15.61 6.81
C TYR A 178 4.14 -16.02 7.21
N VAL A 179 5.06 -16.01 6.26
CA VAL A 179 6.49 -16.18 6.52
C VAL A 179 7.28 -15.09 5.79
N PRO A 180 8.30 -14.49 6.42
CA PRO A 180 9.24 -13.64 5.68
C PRO A 180 10.01 -14.50 4.67
N LEU A 181 10.14 -13.98 3.44
CA LEU A 181 10.95 -14.56 2.37
C LEU A 181 12.43 -14.18 2.48
#